data_AF-A0A1Y3B610-F1
#
_entry.id   AF-A0A1Y3B610-F1
#
_cell.length_a   1.000
_cell.length_b   1.000
_cell.length_c   1.000
_cell.angle_alpha   90.00
_cell.angle_beta   90.00
_cell.angle_gamma   90.00
#
_symmetry.space_group_name_H-M   'P 1'
#
loop_
_entity.id
_entity.type
_entity.pdbx_description
1 polymer ?
#
loop_
_entity_poly.entity_id
_entity_poly.type
_entity_poly.pdbx_seq_one_letter_code
_entity_poly.pdbx_strand_id
1 'polypeptide(L)'
;MDTIEGLLLEDVKNYVFLTHGAVPVPGVDEAIEFKNTVQAMQIMGLNAEELSAIFRVVSAVMLFGNLKFKQERNSDQAALPDNTVAQKISHLLGLNVSEVTKAFLRPRLKVGRDFVLKAQTIEQAESSVEAIAKACYERMFKWLVHRINRSLDRTKRQGASFIGILDIAGFEIFELNSFEQLCINYTNEKLQQLFNHTMFVLEQEEYQREGIEWKFIDFGLDLQPTIDLIEKPMGILALLDEECWFPKATDKTFVDKLITSHNSHPKFVQTDFRANADFSIKHYAGKV
;
A
#
# COMPACT_ATOMS: atom_id res chain seq x y z
N MET A 1 -23.21 -20.07 -8.94
CA MET A 1 -22.21 -19.57 -7.97
C MET A 1 -21.46 -20.79 -7.52
N ASP A 2 -20.15 -20.84 -7.74
CA ASP A 2 -19.34 -21.86 -7.09
C ASP A 2 -19.60 -21.75 -5.58
N THR A 3 -20.01 -22.87 -4.99
CA THR A 3 -20.31 -22.99 -3.57
C THR A 3 -19.06 -22.62 -2.75
N ILE A 4 -19.25 -22.27 -1.48
CA ILE A 4 -18.15 -22.01 -0.51
C ILE A 4 -17.07 -23.11 -0.57
N GLU A 5 -17.47 -24.35 -0.89
CA GLU A 5 -16.58 -25.50 -1.10
C GLU A 5 -15.55 -25.30 -2.21
N GLY A 6 -15.90 -24.64 -3.32
CA GLY A 6 -14.97 -24.36 -4.43
C GLY A 6 -13.91 -23.30 -4.10
N LEU A 7 -14.11 -22.51 -3.04
CA LEU A 7 -13.16 -21.49 -2.59
C LEU A 7 -12.18 -22.01 -1.53
N LEU A 8 -12.36 -23.25 -1.05
CA LEU A 8 -11.49 -23.89 -0.05
C LEU A 8 -11.34 -23.04 1.22
N LEU A 9 -12.40 -22.32 1.60
CA LEU A 9 -12.42 -21.45 2.78
C LEU A 9 -12.45 -22.29 4.07
N GLU A 10 -11.74 -21.81 5.08
CA GLU A 10 -11.65 -22.41 6.41
C GLU A 10 -12.18 -21.45 7.48
N ASP A 11 -12.20 -21.91 8.74
CA ASP A 11 -12.49 -21.06 9.88
C ASP A 11 -11.47 -19.90 9.96
N VAL A 12 -11.94 -18.70 10.31
CA VAL A 12 -11.14 -17.46 10.41
C VAL A 12 -9.86 -17.66 11.22
N LYS A 13 -9.90 -18.46 12.29
CA LYS A 13 -8.74 -18.74 13.16
C LYS A 13 -7.60 -19.50 12.47
N ASN A 14 -7.87 -20.11 11.32
CA ASN A 14 -6.89 -20.91 10.60
C ASN A 14 -6.03 -20.05 9.65
N TYR A 15 -6.31 -18.75 9.51
CA TYR A 15 -5.56 -17.86 8.60
C TYR A 15 -4.58 -16.98 9.37
N VAL A 16 -3.28 -17.14 9.08
CA VAL A 16 -2.20 -16.40 9.76
C VAL A 16 -2.27 -14.89 9.49
N PHE A 17 -2.70 -14.49 8.29
CA PHE A 17 -2.85 -13.06 7.95
C PHE A 17 -3.98 -12.37 8.70
N LEU A 18 -4.89 -13.11 9.35
CA LEU A 18 -5.95 -12.55 10.19
C LEU A 18 -5.46 -12.48 11.64
N THR A 19 -4.55 -11.53 11.88
CA THR A 19 -3.74 -11.43 13.12
C THR A 19 -4.54 -11.30 14.42
N HIS A 20 -5.76 -10.77 14.35
CA HIS A 20 -6.66 -10.61 15.50
C HIS A 20 -7.93 -11.49 15.39
N GLY A 21 -7.98 -12.41 14.44
CA GLY A 21 -9.15 -13.25 14.17
C GLY A 21 -10.37 -12.45 13.73
N ALA A 22 -11.56 -12.94 14.08
CA ALA A 22 -12.83 -12.30 13.77
C ALA A 22 -13.15 -11.20 14.81
N VAL A 23 -12.79 -9.96 14.51
CA VAL A 23 -13.12 -8.80 15.34
C VAL A 23 -14.44 -8.20 14.85
N PRO A 24 -15.52 -8.21 15.67
CA PRO A 24 -16.81 -7.70 15.24
C PRO A 24 -16.77 -6.18 15.10
N VAL A 25 -17.36 -5.67 14.02
CA VAL A 25 -17.53 -4.23 13.81
C VAL A 25 -18.87 -3.78 14.43
N PRO A 26 -18.88 -2.82 15.37
CA PRO A 26 -20.11 -2.38 16.02
C PRO A 26 -21.16 -1.90 15.02
N GLY A 27 -22.37 -2.47 15.11
CA GLY A 27 -23.50 -2.09 14.26
C GLY A 27 -23.48 -2.67 12.85
N VAL A 28 -22.54 -3.55 12.53
CA VAL A 28 -22.40 -4.16 11.20
C VAL A 28 -22.66 -5.67 11.27
N ASP A 29 -23.52 -6.16 10.38
CA ASP A 29 -23.70 -7.61 10.14
C ASP A 29 -22.95 -7.99 8.86
N GLU A 30 -21.85 -8.74 9.01
CA GLU A 30 -20.97 -9.13 7.91
C GLU A 30 -21.69 -9.96 6.84
N ALA A 31 -22.67 -10.78 7.22
CA ALA A 31 -23.41 -11.61 6.28
C ALA A 31 -24.37 -10.76 5.42
N ILE A 32 -24.92 -9.69 6.00
CA ILE A 32 -25.73 -8.71 5.26
C ILE A 32 -24.81 -7.87 4.35
N GLU A 33 -23.70 -7.35 4.87
CA GLU A 33 -22.76 -6.53 4.09
C GLU A 33 -22.14 -7.30 2.91
N PHE A 34 -21.83 -8.58 3.08
CA PHE A 34 -21.37 -9.42 1.98
C PHE A 34 -22.43 -9.52 0.88
N LYS A 35 -23.70 -9.76 1.23
CA LYS A 35 -24.81 -9.82 0.26
C LYS A 35 -25.00 -8.49 -0.46
N ASN A 36 -24.98 -7.38 0.28
CA ASN A 36 -25.09 -6.03 -0.27
C ASN A 36 -23.97 -5.75 -1.27
N THR A 37 -22.73 -6.11 -0.92
CA THR A 37 -21.55 -5.95 -1.78
C THR A 37 -21.65 -6.79 -3.06
N VAL A 38 -22.04 -8.06 -2.95
CA VAL A 38 -22.27 -8.94 -4.12
C VAL A 38 -23.35 -8.38 -5.03
N GLN A 39 -24.47 -7.92 -4.46
CA GLN A 39 -25.55 -7.31 -5.22
C GLN A 39 -25.08 -6.03 -5.93
N ALA A 40 -24.31 -5.17 -5.26
CA ALA A 40 -23.74 -3.97 -5.86
C ALA A 40 -22.82 -4.31 -7.05
N MET A 41 -21.96 -5.31 -6.92
CA MET A 41 -21.12 -5.77 -8.03
C MET A 41 -21.95 -6.29 -9.21
N GLN A 42 -23.04 -7.02 -8.95
CA GLN A 42 -23.96 -7.48 -10.00
C GLN A 42 -24.67 -6.33 -10.70
N ILE A 43 -25.10 -5.30 -9.96
CA ILE A 43 -25.69 -4.07 -10.53
C ILE A 43 -24.66 -3.36 -11.42
N MET A 44 -23.39 -3.32 -11.00
CA MET A 44 -22.28 -2.82 -11.82
C MET A 44 -21.93 -3.72 -13.01
N GLY A 45 -22.68 -4.82 -13.20
CA GLY A 45 -22.62 -5.70 -14.35
C GLY A 45 -21.51 -6.73 -14.29
N LEU A 46 -20.96 -7.03 -13.11
CA LEU A 46 -20.02 -8.14 -12.95
C LEU A 46 -20.78 -9.46 -13.05
N ASN A 47 -20.29 -10.37 -13.88
CA ASN A 47 -20.92 -11.68 -14.07
C ASN A 47 -20.48 -12.67 -12.97
N ALA A 48 -21.12 -13.84 -12.93
CA ALA A 48 -20.84 -14.85 -11.91
C ALA A 48 -19.39 -15.40 -11.96
N GLU A 49 -18.79 -15.46 -13.14
CA GLU A 49 -17.40 -15.93 -13.33
C GLU A 49 -16.39 -14.91 -12.82
N GLU A 50 -16.61 -13.62 -13.09
CA GLU A 50 -15.83 -12.51 -12.57
C GLU A 50 -15.88 -12.47 -11.04
N LEU A 51 -17.07 -12.62 -10.45
CA LEU A 51 -17.23 -12.72 -8.99
C LEU A 51 -16.50 -13.93 -8.42
N SER A 52 -16.65 -15.11 -9.03
CA SER A 52 -15.92 -16.32 -8.63
C SER A 52 -14.41 -16.13 -8.72
N ALA A 53 -13.90 -15.45 -9.75
CA ALA A 53 -12.48 -15.13 -9.89
C ALA A 53 -11.98 -14.20 -8.78
N ILE A 54 -12.72 -13.14 -8.44
CA ILE A 54 -12.39 -12.24 -7.31
C ILE A 54 -12.27 -13.05 -6.01
N PHE A 55 -13.28 -13.87 -5.69
CA PHE A 55 -13.28 -14.63 -4.44
C PHE A 55 -12.21 -15.70 -4.38
N ARG A 56 -11.86 -16.34 -5.52
CA ARG A 56 -10.71 -17.27 -5.59
C ARG A 56 -9.40 -16.56 -5.27
N VAL A 57 -9.20 -15.34 -5.78
CA VAL A 57 -8.01 -14.54 -5.47
C VAL A 57 -7.98 -14.16 -3.98
N VAL A 58 -9.10 -13.70 -3.41
CA VAL A 58 -9.18 -13.38 -1.97
C VAL A 58 -8.85 -14.61 -1.11
N SER A 59 -9.42 -15.78 -1.41
CA SER A 59 -9.11 -17.03 -0.71
C SER A 59 -7.63 -17.40 -0.82
N ALA A 60 -7.05 -17.32 -2.02
CA ALA A 60 -5.65 -17.59 -2.24
C ALA A 60 -4.73 -16.63 -1.47
N VAL A 61 -5.06 -15.33 -1.42
CA VAL A 61 -4.35 -14.31 -0.63
C VAL A 61 -4.30 -14.69 0.85
N MET A 62 -5.42 -15.11 1.43
CA MET A 62 -5.44 -15.57 2.83
C MET A 62 -4.60 -16.84 3.03
N LEU A 63 -4.65 -17.79 2.08
CA LEU A 63 -3.90 -19.04 2.15
C LEU A 63 -2.38 -18.85 2.00
N PHE A 64 -1.91 -17.82 1.29
CA PHE A 64 -0.47 -17.55 1.19
C PHE A 64 0.18 -17.41 2.57
N GLY A 65 -0.49 -16.76 3.52
CA GLY A 65 0.00 -16.62 4.90
C GLY A 65 0.13 -17.94 5.66
N ASN A 66 -0.49 -19.02 5.18
CA ASN A 66 -0.45 -20.33 5.82
C ASN A 66 0.69 -21.21 5.32
N LEU A 67 1.49 -20.77 4.33
CA LEU A 67 2.68 -21.50 3.89
C LEU A 67 3.71 -21.54 5.03
N LYS A 68 4.15 -22.75 5.41
CA LYS A 68 5.09 -22.95 6.52
C LYS A 68 6.39 -23.55 6.00
N PHE A 69 7.44 -22.76 6.02
CA PHE A 69 8.78 -23.20 5.64
C PHE A 69 9.52 -23.78 6.84
N LYS A 70 10.48 -24.67 6.58
CA LYS A 70 11.44 -25.18 7.56
C LYS A 70 12.84 -25.15 6.99
N GLN A 71 13.83 -25.00 7.85
CA GLN A 71 15.23 -25.08 7.48
C GLN A 71 15.58 -26.54 7.18
N GLU A 72 16.34 -26.78 6.13
CA GLU A 72 16.93 -28.09 5.89
C GLU A 72 17.95 -28.46 6.97
N ARG A 73 18.12 -29.76 7.25
CA ARG A 73 19.01 -30.21 8.34
C ARG A 73 20.49 -29.90 8.13
N ASN A 74 20.92 -29.80 6.87
CA ASN A 74 22.33 -29.68 6.48
C ASN A 74 22.64 -28.39 5.70
N SER A 75 21.70 -27.45 5.63
CA SER A 75 21.84 -26.21 4.89
C SER A 75 20.91 -25.13 5.44
N ASP A 76 21.23 -23.85 5.22
CA ASP A 76 20.36 -22.72 5.60
C ASP A 76 19.20 -22.50 4.61
N GLN A 77 18.89 -23.50 3.78
CA GLN A 77 17.86 -23.40 2.75
C GLN A 77 16.48 -23.67 3.33
N ALA A 78 15.50 -22.94 2.82
CA ALA A 78 14.10 -23.22 3.07
C ALA A 78 13.66 -24.50 2.35
N ALA A 79 12.83 -25.28 3.02
CA ALA A 79 12.08 -26.40 2.49
C ALA A 79 10.61 -26.24 2.86
N LEU A 80 9.72 -26.75 2.00
CA LEU A 80 8.28 -26.80 2.25
C LEU A 80 7.88 -28.25 2.58
N PRO A 81 7.84 -28.64 3.87
CA PRO A 81 7.60 -30.03 4.26
C PRO A 81 6.16 -30.50 3.98
N ASP A 82 5.19 -29.59 4.11
CA ASP A 82 3.79 -29.84 3.80
C ASP A 82 3.37 -28.91 2.66
N ASN A 83 3.05 -29.50 1.50
CA ASN A 83 2.64 -28.76 0.32
C ASN A 83 1.11 -28.61 0.21
N THR A 84 0.32 -29.03 1.20
CA THR A 84 -1.16 -28.96 1.16
C THR A 84 -1.64 -27.54 0.89
N VAL A 85 -1.08 -26.53 1.58
CA VAL A 85 -1.44 -25.12 1.36
C VAL A 85 -1.05 -24.67 -0.05
N ALA A 86 0.14 -25.04 -0.53
CA ALA A 86 0.56 -24.74 -1.89
C ALA A 86 -0.35 -25.39 -2.94
N GLN A 87 -0.83 -26.62 -2.69
CA GLN A 87 -1.80 -27.29 -3.55
C GLN A 87 -3.12 -26.52 -3.64
N LYS A 88 -3.65 -26.04 -2.49
CA LYS A 88 -4.88 -25.22 -2.45
C LYS A 88 -4.70 -23.91 -3.24
N ILE A 89 -3.60 -23.18 -3.01
CA ILE A 89 -3.28 -21.94 -3.73
C ILE A 89 -3.17 -22.20 -5.23
N SER A 90 -2.43 -23.24 -5.63
CA SER A 90 -2.27 -23.62 -7.03
C SER A 90 -3.59 -24.01 -7.69
N HIS A 91 -4.48 -24.68 -6.98
CA HIS A 91 -5.82 -25.00 -7.48
C HIS A 91 -6.64 -23.74 -7.75
N LEU A 92 -6.69 -22.82 -6.77
CA LEU A 92 -7.47 -21.57 -6.87
C LEU A 92 -6.96 -20.65 -7.98
N LEU A 93 -5.63 -20.60 -8.17
CA LEU A 93 -4.97 -19.72 -9.14
C LEU A 93 -4.69 -20.39 -10.50
N GLY A 94 -5.02 -21.68 -10.66
CA GLY A 94 -4.76 -22.42 -11.89
C GLY A 94 -3.27 -22.61 -12.21
N LEU A 95 -2.44 -22.78 -11.19
CA LEU A 95 -0.99 -22.91 -11.29
C LEU A 95 -0.53 -24.35 -11.05
N ASN A 96 0.68 -24.69 -11.51
CA ASN A 96 1.31 -25.96 -11.18
C ASN A 96 2.01 -25.89 -9.81
N VAL A 97 1.66 -26.81 -8.90
CA VAL A 97 2.17 -26.87 -7.51
C VAL A 97 3.69 -26.99 -7.46
N SER A 98 4.28 -27.81 -8.33
CA SER A 98 5.73 -28.01 -8.39
C SER A 98 6.45 -26.73 -8.80
N GLU A 99 5.91 -26.01 -9.80
CA GLU A 99 6.49 -24.74 -10.25
C GLU A 99 6.33 -23.64 -9.21
N VAL A 100 5.18 -23.54 -8.53
CA VAL A 100 4.98 -22.59 -7.43
C VAL A 100 5.96 -22.85 -6.29
N THR A 101 6.07 -24.10 -5.84
CA THR A 101 6.98 -24.48 -4.76
C THR A 101 8.44 -24.18 -5.14
N LYS A 102 8.83 -24.52 -6.38
CA LYS A 102 10.16 -24.23 -6.90
C LYS A 102 10.42 -22.74 -7.03
N ALA A 103 9.43 -21.94 -7.43
CA ALA A 103 9.58 -20.49 -7.55
C ALA A 103 9.87 -19.82 -6.21
N PHE A 104 9.23 -20.27 -5.13
CA PHE A 104 9.49 -19.75 -3.78
C PHE A 104 10.82 -20.24 -3.19
N LEU A 105 11.15 -21.53 -3.35
CA LEU A 105 12.34 -22.11 -2.71
C LEU A 105 13.64 -21.90 -3.51
N ARG A 106 13.54 -21.96 -4.85
CA ARG A 106 14.67 -21.91 -5.79
C ARG A 106 14.32 -21.09 -7.03
N PRO A 107 14.03 -19.78 -6.89
CA PRO A 107 13.73 -18.91 -8.01
C PRO A 107 14.85 -18.92 -9.06
N ARG A 108 14.42 -18.85 -10.32
CA ARG A 108 15.30 -18.76 -11.48
C ARG A 108 15.55 -17.29 -11.81
N LEU A 109 16.75 -16.81 -11.51
CA LEU A 109 17.17 -15.43 -11.69
C LEU A 109 17.98 -15.31 -12.99
N LYS A 110 17.72 -14.25 -13.76
CA LYS A 110 18.55 -13.89 -14.91
C LYS A 110 19.59 -12.87 -14.46
N VAL A 111 20.87 -13.24 -14.53
CA VAL A 111 21.99 -12.38 -14.15
C VAL A 111 22.85 -12.16 -15.39
N GLY A 112 22.78 -10.96 -15.97
CA GLY A 112 23.39 -10.68 -17.27
C GLY A 112 22.79 -11.55 -18.38
N ARG A 113 23.59 -12.48 -18.92
CA ARG A 113 23.17 -13.41 -19.98
C ARG A 113 22.75 -14.79 -19.47
N ASP A 114 23.10 -15.14 -18.23
CA ASP A 114 22.92 -16.48 -17.68
C ASP A 114 21.72 -16.58 -16.74
N PHE A 115 21.21 -17.81 -16.57
CA PHE A 115 20.19 -18.13 -15.59
C PHE A 115 20.79 -18.91 -14.43
N VAL A 116 20.55 -18.41 -13.22
CA VAL A 116 21.02 -19.03 -11.98
C VAL A 116 19.82 -19.42 -11.13
N LEU A 117 19.85 -20.63 -10.58
CA LEU A 117 18.91 -21.05 -9.55
C LEU A 117 19.49 -20.65 -8.19
N LYS A 118 18.78 -19.81 -7.44
CA LYS A 118 19.22 -19.36 -6.12
C LYS A 118 18.33 -19.98 -5.06
N ALA A 119 18.88 -20.85 -4.22
CA ALA A 119 18.16 -21.33 -3.04
C ALA A 119 17.90 -20.18 -2.05
N GLN A 120 16.70 -20.11 -1.49
CA GLN A 120 16.30 -19.09 -0.53
C GLN A 120 16.44 -19.60 0.91
N THR A 121 16.69 -18.68 1.85
CA THR A 121 16.49 -18.94 3.29
C THR A 121 15.00 -18.89 3.63
N ILE A 122 14.62 -19.25 4.87
CA ILE A 122 13.22 -19.16 5.33
C ILE A 122 12.71 -17.73 5.20
N GLU A 123 13.48 -16.77 5.71
CA GLU A 123 13.10 -15.35 5.76
C GLU A 123 12.88 -14.79 4.36
N GLN A 124 13.73 -15.19 3.41
CA GLN A 124 13.59 -14.79 2.00
C GLN A 124 12.34 -15.39 1.35
N ALA A 125 12.02 -16.65 1.65
CA ALA A 125 10.83 -17.32 1.14
C ALA A 125 9.54 -16.71 1.72
N GLU A 126 9.50 -16.46 3.04
CA GLU A 126 8.39 -15.81 3.73
C GLU A 126 8.16 -14.38 3.22
N SER A 127 9.22 -13.58 3.13
CA SER A 127 9.15 -12.24 2.55
C SER A 127 8.64 -12.25 1.11
N SER A 128 9.06 -13.24 0.30
CA SER A 128 8.56 -13.39 -1.08
C SER A 128 7.08 -13.76 -1.12
N VAL A 129 6.63 -14.65 -0.23
CA VAL A 129 5.21 -15.03 -0.10
C VAL A 129 4.35 -13.83 0.28
N GLU A 130 4.77 -13.06 1.27
CA GLU A 130 4.06 -11.85 1.69
C GLU A 130 4.00 -10.80 0.57
N ALA A 131 5.12 -10.57 -0.12
CA ALA A 131 5.18 -9.63 -1.24
C ALA A 131 4.26 -10.06 -2.38
N ILE A 132 4.23 -11.36 -2.72
CA ILE A 132 3.35 -11.90 -3.76
C ILE A 132 1.87 -11.82 -3.34
N ALA A 133 1.54 -12.13 -2.08
CA ALA A 133 0.17 -12.02 -1.58
C ALA A 133 -0.34 -10.57 -1.65
N LYS A 134 0.46 -9.60 -1.19
CA LYS A 134 0.16 -8.16 -1.30
C LYS A 134 -0.03 -7.73 -2.76
N ALA A 135 0.88 -8.13 -3.64
CA ALA A 135 0.80 -7.81 -5.07
C ALA A 135 -0.42 -8.46 -5.76
N CYS A 136 -0.82 -9.67 -5.37
CA CYS A 136 -2.02 -10.33 -5.87
C CYS A 136 -3.28 -9.54 -5.49
N TYR A 137 -3.40 -9.13 -4.23
CA TYR A 137 -4.53 -8.33 -3.76
C TYR A 137 -4.58 -6.96 -4.44
N GLU A 138 -3.44 -6.26 -4.53
CA GLU A 138 -3.32 -4.96 -5.21
C GLU A 138 -3.75 -5.06 -6.68
N ARG A 139 -3.28 -6.07 -7.41
CA ARG A 139 -3.65 -6.28 -8.82
C ARG A 139 -5.12 -6.60 -9.00
N MET A 140 -5.71 -7.40 -8.10
CA MET A 140 -7.14 -7.66 -8.09
C MET A 140 -7.93 -6.37 -7.86
N PHE A 141 -7.52 -5.54 -6.89
CA PHE A 141 -8.17 -4.26 -6.61
C PHE A 141 -8.07 -3.30 -7.81
N LYS A 142 -6.88 -3.15 -8.42
CA LYS A 142 -6.69 -2.35 -9.64
C LYS A 142 -7.56 -2.85 -10.80
N TRP A 143 -7.66 -4.17 -10.96
CA TRP A 143 -8.55 -4.76 -11.97
C TRP A 143 -10.02 -4.44 -11.68
N LEU A 144 -10.45 -4.51 -10.42
CA LEU A 144 -11.82 -4.18 -10.00
C LEU A 144 -12.15 -2.71 -10.31
N VAL A 145 -11.25 -1.78 -9.97
CA VAL A 145 -11.39 -0.35 -10.30
C VAL A 145 -11.53 -0.15 -11.81
N HIS A 146 -10.64 -0.76 -12.60
CA HIS A 146 -10.73 -0.67 -14.06
C HIS A 146 -12.05 -1.26 -14.60
N ARG A 147 -12.50 -2.38 -14.03
CA ARG A 147 -13.75 -3.05 -14.40
C ARG A 147 -14.99 -2.22 -14.08
N ILE A 148 -14.99 -1.52 -12.95
CA ILE A 148 -16.03 -0.57 -12.54
C ILE A 148 -16.03 0.65 -13.46
N ASN A 149 -14.86 1.23 -13.75
CA ASN A 149 -14.73 2.38 -14.65
C ASN A 149 -15.26 2.07 -16.04
N ARG A 150 -15.00 0.87 -16.57
CA ARG A 150 -15.59 0.42 -17.84
C ARG A 150 -17.12 0.32 -17.83
N SER A 151 -17.72 0.04 -16.68
CA SER A 151 -19.17 0.03 -16.53
C SER A 151 -19.79 1.42 -16.43
N LEU A 152 -19.04 2.40 -15.90
CA LEU A 152 -19.47 3.79 -15.76
C LEU A 152 -19.27 4.61 -17.05
N ASP A 153 -18.18 4.38 -17.78
CA ASP A 153 -17.81 5.11 -19.00
C ASP A 153 -18.53 4.58 -20.27
N ARG A 154 -19.81 4.19 -20.14
CA ARG A 154 -20.60 3.64 -21.28
C ARG A 154 -20.91 4.69 -22.34
N THR A 155 -20.85 5.98 -22.00
CA THR A 155 -21.07 7.09 -22.92
C THR A 155 -19.78 7.85 -23.18
N LYS A 156 -19.05 7.45 -24.23
CA LYS A 156 -17.81 8.10 -24.72
C LYS A 156 -17.97 9.56 -25.20
N ARG A 157 -19.10 10.22 -24.95
CA ARG A 157 -19.22 11.65 -25.24
C ARG A 157 -18.41 12.37 -24.17
N GLN A 158 -17.26 12.92 -24.54
CA GLN A 158 -16.56 13.88 -23.69
C GLN A 158 -17.55 15.01 -23.38
N GLY A 159 -18.10 14.99 -22.17
CA GLY A 159 -18.94 16.09 -21.69
C GLY A 159 -18.12 17.37 -21.75
N ALA A 160 -18.78 18.50 -22.05
CA ALA A 160 -18.12 19.80 -22.06
C ALA A 160 -17.62 20.24 -20.66
N SER A 161 -18.06 19.55 -19.60
CA SER A 161 -17.74 19.85 -18.20
C SER A 161 -17.74 18.57 -17.38
N PHE A 162 -17.07 18.58 -16.23
CA PHE A 162 -17.07 17.50 -15.24
C PHE A 162 -17.11 18.07 -13.83
N ILE A 163 -17.54 17.24 -12.86
CA ILE A 163 -17.48 17.54 -11.44
C ILE A 163 -16.47 16.58 -10.81
N GLY A 164 -15.44 17.12 -10.17
CA GLY A 164 -14.47 16.34 -9.41
C GLY A 164 -14.93 16.20 -7.96
N ILE A 165 -14.94 14.97 -7.45
CA ILE A 165 -15.16 14.67 -6.04
C ILE A 165 -13.87 14.03 -5.52
N LEU A 166 -13.30 14.60 -4.46
CA LEU A 166 -12.10 14.10 -3.82
C LEU A 166 -12.46 13.56 -2.43
N ASP A 167 -12.23 12.27 -2.24
CA ASP A 167 -12.36 11.58 -0.96
C ASP A 167 -11.02 10.89 -0.68
N ILE A 168 -10.36 11.30 0.40
CA ILE A 168 -9.02 10.84 0.76
C ILE A 168 -8.97 10.49 2.25
N ALA A 169 -8.00 9.66 2.62
CA ALA A 169 -7.70 9.41 4.03
C ALA A 169 -7.32 10.72 4.74
N GLY A 170 -7.85 10.93 5.95
CA GLY A 170 -7.47 12.04 6.80
C GLY A 170 -6.02 11.91 7.30
N PHE A 171 -5.56 12.93 8.03
CA PHE A 171 -4.26 12.88 8.69
C PHE A 171 -4.25 11.78 9.77
N GLU A 172 -3.24 10.91 9.77
CA GLU A 172 -3.13 9.75 10.66
C GLU A 172 -1.90 9.86 11.57
N ILE A 173 -2.09 9.56 12.87
CA ILE A 173 -1.01 9.43 13.84
C ILE A 173 -1.25 8.16 14.63
N PHE A 174 -0.42 7.14 14.40
CA PHE A 174 -0.46 5.87 15.12
C PHE A 174 0.77 5.66 15.99
N GLU A 175 0.78 4.57 16.76
CA GLU A 175 1.97 4.14 17.51
C GLU A 175 3.13 3.77 16.57
N LEU A 176 2.83 3.14 15.43
CA LEU A 176 3.77 2.83 14.37
C LEU A 176 3.31 3.53 13.08
N ASN A 177 4.10 4.50 12.62
CA ASN A 177 3.85 5.22 11.36
C ASN A 177 4.84 4.70 10.31
N SER A 178 4.32 3.95 9.33
CA SER A 178 5.13 3.39 8.24
C SER A 178 5.23 4.40 7.09
N PHE A 179 5.89 3.99 6.01
CA PHE A 179 5.98 4.74 4.76
C PHE A 179 4.60 5.15 4.22
N GLU A 180 3.58 4.32 4.40
CA GLU A 180 2.21 4.61 3.99
C GLU A 180 1.63 5.82 4.73
N GLN A 181 1.82 5.91 6.06
CA GLN A 181 1.39 7.07 6.84
C GLN A 181 2.15 8.33 6.41
N LEU A 182 3.44 8.23 6.09
CA LEU A 182 4.19 9.36 5.53
C LEU A 182 3.55 9.86 4.23
N CYS A 183 3.17 8.97 3.31
CA CYS A 183 2.51 9.33 2.06
C CYS A 183 1.10 9.93 2.28
N ILE A 184 0.32 9.38 3.21
CA ILE A 184 -1.01 9.89 3.57
C ILE A 184 -0.90 11.30 4.17
N ASN A 185 -0.02 11.49 5.15
CA ASN A 185 0.17 12.77 5.82
C ASN A 185 0.79 13.82 4.88
N TYR A 186 1.69 13.41 3.99
CA TYR A 186 2.20 14.25 2.91
C TYR A 186 1.10 14.72 1.95
N THR A 187 0.20 13.83 1.55
CA THR A 187 -0.95 14.19 0.69
C THR A 187 -1.86 15.20 1.38
N ASN A 188 -2.11 15.02 2.68
CA ASN A 188 -2.87 15.96 3.49
C ASN A 188 -2.16 17.33 3.58
N GLU A 189 -0.84 17.36 3.75
CA GLU A 189 -0.04 18.59 3.74
C GLU A 189 -0.21 19.36 2.42
N LYS A 190 -0.14 18.66 1.28
CA LYS A 190 -0.35 19.24 -0.07
C LYS A 190 -1.75 19.81 -0.25
N LEU A 191 -2.78 19.09 0.17
CA LEU A 191 -4.16 19.54 0.05
C LEU A 191 -4.45 20.73 0.96
N GLN A 192 -3.90 20.73 2.18
CA GLN A 192 -4.02 21.88 3.07
C GLN A 192 -3.29 23.11 2.48
N GLN A 193 -2.12 22.94 1.86
CA GLN A 193 -1.43 24.02 1.16
C GLN A 193 -2.26 24.56 -0.01
N LEU A 194 -2.87 23.68 -0.81
CA LEU A 194 -3.75 24.07 -1.90
C LEU A 194 -4.97 24.86 -1.39
N PHE A 195 -5.57 24.41 -0.29
CA PHE A 195 -6.67 25.12 0.37
C PHE A 195 -6.24 26.51 0.83
N ASN A 196 -5.10 26.61 1.53
CA ASN A 196 -4.56 27.90 2.01
C ASN A 196 -4.27 28.84 0.84
N HIS A 197 -3.64 28.34 -0.22
CA HIS A 197 -3.35 29.13 -1.42
C HIS A 197 -4.64 29.64 -2.08
N THR A 198 -5.62 28.76 -2.27
CA THR A 198 -6.87 29.09 -2.96
C THR A 198 -7.72 30.08 -2.16
N MET A 199 -7.88 29.85 -0.86
CA MET A 199 -8.75 30.68 -0.01
C MET A 199 -8.15 32.03 0.34
N PHE A 200 -6.82 32.14 0.42
CA PHE A 200 -6.17 33.35 0.93
C PHE A 200 -5.33 34.09 -0.10
N VAL A 201 -4.57 33.39 -0.94
CA VAL A 201 -3.66 34.05 -1.89
C VAL A 201 -4.44 34.50 -3.11
N LEU A 202 -5.17 33.59 -3.76
CA LEU A 202 -5.94 33.92 -4.97
C LEU A 202 -7.04 34.96 -4.70
N GLU A 203 -7.70 34.91 -3.54
CA GLU A 203 -8.71 35.89 -3.15
C GLU A 203 -8.12 37.31 -3.02
N GLN A 204 -6.94 37.43 -2.40
CA GLN A 204 -6.26 38.73 -2.26
C GLN A 204 -5.73 39.26 -3.60
N GLU A 205 -5.26 38.38 -4.49
CA GLU A 205 -4.88 38.75 -5.86
C GLU A 205 -6.07 39.28 -6.66
N GLU A 206 -7.27 38.72 -6.46
CA GLU A 206 -8.49 39.19 -7.11
C GLU A 206 -8.91 40.58 -6.58
N TYR A 207 -8.83 40.84 -5.27
CA TYR A 207 -9.07 42.18 -4.73
C TYR A 207 -8.13 43.23 -5.33
N GLN A 208 -6.85 42.90 -5.51
CA GLN A 208 -5.90 43.79 -6.17
C GLN A 208 -6.25 44.00 -7.65
N ARG A 209 -6.66 42.95 -8.35
CA ARG A 209 -7.06 43.01 -9.77
C ARG A 209 -8.29 43.89 -9.99
N GLU A 210 -9.26 43.82 -9.09
CA GLU A 210 -10.48 44.65 -9.10
C GLU A 210 -10.23 46.08 -8.56
N GLY A 211 -9.01 46.39 -8.11
CA GLY A 211 -8.66 47.71 -7.59
C GLY A 211 -9.28 48.05 -6.24
N ILE A 212 -9.67 47.03 -5.46
CA ILE A 212 -10.23 47.19 -4.13
C ILE A 212 -9.09 47.46 -3.16
N GLU A 213 -9.20 48.53 -2.37
CA GLU A 213 -8.21 48.87 -1.34
C GLU A 213 -8.24 47.81 -0.22
N TRP A 214 -7.32 46.86 -0.30
CA TRP A 214 -7.19 45.77 0.66
C TRP A 214 -5.77 45.74 1.25
N LYS A 215 -5.68 45.57 2.57
CA LYS A 215 -4.39 45.39 3.25
C LYS A 215 -3.99 43.93 3.15
N PHE A 216 -2.80 43.66 2.60
CA PHE A 216 -2.27 42.30 2.55
C PHE A 216 -2.17 41.72 3.96
N ILE A 217 -2.81 40.56 4.17
CA ILE A 217 -2.72 39.80 5.41
C ILE A 217 -1.89 38.56 5.12
N ASP A 218 -0.73 38.47 5.74
CA ASP A 218 0.07 37.25 5.76
C ASP A 218 -0.52 36.31 6.82
N PHE A 219 -1.08 35.20 6.36
CA PHE A 219 -1.68 34.21 7.25
C PHE A 219 -0.65 33.30 7.92
N GLY A 220 0.63 33.32 7.53
CA GLY A 220 1.68 32.52 8.16
C GLY A 220 1.49 31.00 8.04
N LEU A 221 0.58 30.56 7.16
CA LEU A 221 0.17 29.17 6.96
C LEU A 221 0.98 28.48 5.85
N ASP A 222 2.25 28.83 5.72
CA ASP A 222 3.09 28.25 4.67
C ASP A 222 3.56 26.85 5.06
N LEU A 223 2.97 25.85 4.39
CA LEU A 223 3.32 24.43 4.53
C LEU A 223 4.38 24.02 3.52
N GLN A 224 4.78 24.92 2.61
CA GLN A 224 5.79 24.67 1.59
C GLN A 224 7.11 24.14 2.17
N PRO A 225 7.63 24.59 3.33
CA PRO A 225 8.85 24.01 3.91
C PRO A 225 8.72 22.52 4.26
N THR A 226 7.56 22.07 4.74
CA THR A 226 7.34 20.65 5.04
C THR A 226 7.20 19.83 3.76
N ILE A 227 6.48 20.36 2.78
CA ILE A 227 6.32 19.76 1.45
C ILE A 227 7.68 19.61 0.76
N ASP A 228 8.48 20.66 0.77
CA ASP A 228 9.81 20.72 0.17
C ASP A 228 10.76 19.70 0.80
N LEU A 229 10.74 19.57 2.12
CA LEU A 229 11.52 18.56 2.84
C LEU A 229 11.23 17.15 2.34
N ILE A 230 10.01 16.86 1.91
CA ILE A 230 9.58 15.53 1.48
C ILE A 230 9.85 15.29 -0.02
N GLU A 231 9.44 16.21 -0.89
CA GLU A 231 9.37 15.96 -2.34
C GLU A 231 10.53 16.53 -3.17
N LYS A 232 11.22 17.58 -2.69
CA LYS A 232 12.23 18.25 -3.52
C LYS A 232 13.44 17.33 -3.77
N PRO A 233 14.27 17.63 -4.77
CA PRO A 233 15.59 17.00 -4.89
C PRO A 233 16.35 17.11 -3.56
N MET A 234 16.99 16.02 -3.14
CA MET A 234 17.62 15.87 -1.81
C MET A 234 16.63 15.89 -0.63
N GLY A 235 15.32 15.83 -0.86
CA GLY A 235 14.30 15.61 0.17
C GLY A 235 14.17 14.14 0.55
N ILE A 236 13.29 13.84 1.50
CA ILE A 236 13.14 12.51 2.10
C ILE A 236 12.90 11.42 1.05
N LEU A 237 11.98 11.64 0.10
CA LEU A 237 11.66 10.63 -0.92
C LEU A 237 12.84 10.40 -1.89
N ALA A 238 13.55 11.47 -2.27
CA ALA A 238 14.72 11.35 -3.14
C ALA A 238 15.87 10.63 -2.44
N LEU A 239 16.12 10.93 -1.16
CA LEU A 239 17.15 10.26 -0.37
C LEU A 239 16.80 8.78 -0.15
N LEU A 240 15.52 8.44 0.02
CA LEU A 240 15.05 7.06 0.11
C LEU A 240 15.30 6.31 -1.21
N ASP A 241 14.91 6.91 -2.34
CA ASP A 241 15.13 6.32 -3.67
C ASP A 241 16.62 6.03 -3.90
N GLU A 242 17.51 6.97 -3.58
CA GLU A 242 18.96 6.74 -3.69
C GLU A 242 19.44 5.60 -2.79
N GLU A 243 18.98 5.54 -1.55
CA GLU A 243 19.41 4.56 -0.57
C GLU A 243 18.93 3.15 -0.93
N CYS A 244 17.73 3.02 -1.51
CA CYS A 244 17.21 1.75 -2.03
C CYS A 244 18.06 1.13 -3.15
N TRP A 245 18.84 1.94 -3.88
CA TRP A 245 19.73 1.46 -4.93
C TRP A 245 21.12 1.08 -4.41
N PHE A 246 21.48 1.49 -3.19
CA PHE A 246 22.82 1.30 -2.67
C PHE A 246 23.00 -0.12 -2.11
N PRO A 247 24.00 -0.90 -2.55
CA PRO A 247 24.21 -2.25 -2.05
C PRO A 247 24.50 -2.24 -0.55
N LYS A 248 23.79 -3.08 0.22
CA LYS A 248 23.91 -3.22 1.68
C LYS A 248 23.46 -2.00 2.49
N ALA A 249 22.73 -1.05 1.88
CA ALA A 249 22.01 -0.07 2.66
C ALA A 249 20.97 -0.74 3.58
N THR A 250 20.63 -0.04 4.65
CA THR A 250 19.66 -0.47 5.66
C THR A 250 18.80 0.73 6.06
N ASP A 251 17.67 0.48 6.71
CA ASP A 251 16.80 1.56 7.22
C ASP A 251 17.57 2.52 8.14
N LYS A 252 18.56 2.01 8.89
CA LYS A 252 19.44 2.84 9.72
C LYS A 252 20.36 3.76 8.91
N THR A 253 20.97 3.26 7.84
CA THR A 253 21.84 4.09 6.99
C THR A 253 21.02 5.17 6.27
N PHE A 254 19.78 4.86 5.89
CA PHE A 254 18.83 5.85 5.40
C PHE A 254 18.58 6.97 6.42
N VAL A 255 18.24 6.63 7.67
CA VAL A 255 17.98 7.63 8.71
C VAL A 255 19.22 8.45 9.07
N ASP A 256 20.39 7.84 9.14
CA ASP A 256 21.65 8.55 9.37
C ASP A 256 21.91 9.58 8.24
N LYS A 257 21.59 9.22 6.99
CA LYS A 257 21.64 10.13 5.83
C LYS A 257 20.64 11.28 5.97
N LEU A 258 19.39 11.01 6.36
CA LEU A 258 18.38 12.04 6.62
C LEU A 258 18.84 13.03 7.69
N ILE A 259 19.34 12.54 8.82
CA ILE A 259 19.84 13.38 9.91
C ILE A 259 20.99 14.26 9.40
N THR A 260 21.95 13.69 8.68
CA THR A 260 23.09 14.43 8.12
C THR A 260 22.63 15.53 7.15
N SER A 261 21.62 15.25 6.33
CA SER A 261 21.11 16.19 5.32
C SER A 261 20.18 17.27 5.88
N HIS A 262 19.40 16.97 6.93
CA HIS A 262 18.26 17.81 7.35
C HIS A 262 18.23 18.21 8.82
N ASN A 263 19.26 17.93 9.63
CA ASN A 263 19.26 18.28 11.07
C ASN A 263 19.00 19.77 11.36
N SER A 264 19.37 20.68 10.46
CA SER A 264 19.12 22.12 10.61
C SER A 264 17.76 22.57 10.04
N HIS A 265 17.01 21.68 9.39
CA HIS A 265 15.73 22.03 8.76
C HIS A 265 14.64 22.21 9.83
N PRO A 266 13.88 23.34 9.84
CA PRO A 266 12.95 23.68 10.93
C PRO A 266 11.81 22.67 11.13
N LYS A 267 11.47 21.92 10.06
CA LYS A 267 10.43 20.90 10.02
C LYS A 267 10.94 19.47 10.24
N PHE A 268 12.25 19.25 10.25
CA PHE A 268 12.83 17.94 10.57
C PHE A 268 13.17 17.89 12.05
N VAL A 269 12.92 16.75 12.70
CA VAL A 269 13.20 16.55 14.12
C VAL A 269 13.88 15.20 14.30
N GLN A 270 15.09 15.24 14.84
CA GLN A 270 15.78 14.03 15.26
C GLN A 270 15.04 13.39 16.46
N THR A 271 14.89 12.07 16.40
CA THR A 271 14.31 11.25 17.47
C THR A 271 15.35 10.96 18.57
N ASP A 272 14.90 10.40 19.69
CA ASP A 272 15.80 10.02 20.79
C ASP A 272 16.83 8.98 20.30
N PHE A 273 18.04 8.99 20.85
CA PHE A 273 19.15 8.08 20.51
C PHE A 273 18.82 6.59 20.74
N ARG A 274 17.72 6.29 21.44
CA ARG A 274 17.21 4.94 21.64
C ARG A 274 16.35 4.43 20.48
N ALA A 275 15.92 5.32 19.59
CA ALA A 275 15.24 4.97 18.36
C ALA A 275 16.20 4.21 17.43
N ASN A 276 15.70 3.19 16.73
CA ASN A 276 16.55 2.37 15.85
C ASN A 276 16.79 3.04 14.50
N ALA A 277 15.70 3.41 13.83
CA ALA A 277 15.69 3.99 12.48
C ALA A 277 14.48 4.93 12.34
N ASP A 278 14.16 5.65 13.41
CA ASP A 278 13.00 6.56 13.44
C ASP A 278 13.46 7.99 13.21
N PHE A 279 12.63 8.81 12.58
CA PHE A 279 12.80 10.26 12.48
C PHE A 279 11.42 10.91 12.62
N SER A 280 11.37 12.22 12.86
CA SER A 280 10.09 12.94 12.95
C SER A 280 10.03 14.15 12.03
N ILE A 281 8.83 14.47 11.58
CA ILE A 281 8.50 15.64 10.77
C ILE A 281 7.44 16.48 11.49
N LYS A 282 7.59 17.81 11.45
CA LYS A 282 6.55 18.74 11.90
C LYS A 282 5.59 19.03 10.75
N HIS A 283 4.47 18.33 10.75
CA HIS A 283 3.34 18.58 9.85
C HIS A 283 2.46 19.72 10.36
N TYR A 284 1.54 20.20 9.52
CA TYR A 284 0.54 21.19 9.94
C TYR A 284 -0.33 20.71 11.11
N ALA A 285 -0.62 19.41 11.17
CA ALA A 285 -1.48 18.79 12.18
C ALA A 285 -0.74 18.33 13.45
N GLY A 286 0.60 18.34 13.43
CA GLY A 286 1.40 17.90 14.58
C GLY A 286 2.76 17.31 14.20
N LYS A 287 3.55 16.98 15.23
CA LYS A 287 4.77 16.20 15.06
C LYS A 287 4.38 14.73 14.95
N VAL A 288 4.86 14.06 13.90
CA VAL A 288 4.80 12.61 13.68
C VAL A 288 6.22 12.11 13.58
#